data_AF-A0A0D6TIG9-F1
#
_entry.id   AF-A0A0D6TIG9-F1
#
_cell.length_a   1.000
_cell.length_b   1.000
_cell.length_c   1.000
_cell.angle_alpha   90.00
_cell.angle_beta   90.00
_cell.angle_gamma   90.00
#
_symmetry.space_group_name_H-M   'P 1'
#
loop_
_entity.id
_entity.type
_entity.pdbx_description
1 polymer ?
#
loop_
_entity_poly.entity_id
_entity_poly.type
_entity_poly.pdbx_seq_one_letter_code
_entity_poly.pdbx_strand_id
1 'polypeptide(L)'
;MTDIEVFYELKKSVLEHYKKRYPYFDGNWKSFSSQDILNLIDDVQENTKNSVSEKWIYTHLKPETNEKLPRKDMLDIFSQYVGKETWNEYKFVFLNQTKKVQKENKASSKTKYWILGFVIIVLFLFLFWRTKQSENKTKTIELNEKYSNDSISSQTTKAFVVEDSVLTEIAIENSKIEVKENAKVIVKGPFYEERIVDLQKTPEIKKVVLEPNDYANILHGFIKSDIKDWQTRKEQLDKILDENVEVIVMLQNNLGAEYFNKEEFSQKVIIPTPSLKQLQIVEIKKNTENKIIFIRLVKR
;
A
#
# COMPACT_ATOMS: atom_id res chain seq x y z
N MET A 1 5.32 2.68 53.23
CA MET A 1 4.57 3.65 52.40
C MET A 1 3.10 3.31 52.49
N THR A 2 2.28 4.28 52.87
CA THR A 2 0.82 4.11 52.98
C THR A 2 0.16 4.43 51.63
N ASP A 3 -1.01 3.84 51.33
CA ASP A 3 -1.70 4.05 50.05
C ASP A 3 -2.03 5.53 49.78
N ILE A 4 -2.12 6.33 50.84
CA ILE A 4 -2.35 7.77 50.76
C ILE A 4 -1.12 8.55 50.30
N GLU A 5 0.09 8.07 50.61
CA GLU A 5 1.34 8.66 50.08
C GLU A 5 1.45 8.45 48.57
N VAL A 6 1.08 7.25 48.09
CA VAL A 6 1.03 6.97 46.65
C VAL A 6 -0.01 7.85 45.95
N PHE A 7 -1.12 8.16 46.64
CA PHE A 7 -2.13 9.07 46.11
C PHE A 7 -1.62 10.51 45.99
N TYR A 8 -0.81 11.00 46.92
CA TYR A 8 -0.17 12.31 46.78
C TYR A 8 0.78 12.39 45.59
N GLU A 9 1.44 11.27 45.25
CA GLU A 9 2.29 11.20 44.07
C GLU A 9 1.46 11.14 42.78
N LEU A 10 0.31 10.46 42.80
CA LEU A 10 -0.65 10.54 41.70
C LEU A 10 -1.11 11.99 41.49
N LYS A 11 -1.40 12.74 42.55
CA LYS A 11 -1.74 14.17 42.45
C LYS A 11 -0.65 14.98 41.77
N LYS A 12 0.63 14.72 42.07
CA LYS A 12 1.75 15.39 41.40
C LYS A 12 1.83 15.00 39.92
N SER A 13 1.72 13.70 39.62
CA SER A 13 1.76 13.19 38.25
C SER A 13 0.63 13.76 37.39
N VAL A 14 -0.58 13.88 37.93
CA VAL A 14 -1.73 14.50 37.24
C VAL A 14 -1.45 15.97 36.96
N LEU A 15 -0.90 16.71 37.93
CA LEU A 15 -0.56 18.13 37.75
C LEU A 15 0.54 18.32 36.70
N GLU A 16 1.57 17.47 36.71
CA GLU A 16 2.64 17.50 35.71
C GLU A 16 2.12 17.14 34.32
N HIS A 17 1.24 16.14 34.21
CA HIS A 17 0.60 15.79 32.96
C HIS A 17 -0.24 16.95 32.42
N TYR A 18 -1.01 17.61 33.28
CA TYR A 18 -1.77 18.80 32.93
C TYR A 18 -0.87 19.95 32.46
N LYS A 19 0.24 20.23 33.17
CA LYS A 19 1.22 21.27 32.79
C LYS A 19 1.85 21.03 31.41
N LYS A 20 2.03 19.76 31.00
CA LYS A 20 2.53 19.44 29.64
C LYS A 20 1.55 19.86 28.55
N ARG A 21 0.24 19.76 28.81
CA ARG A 21 -0.82 20.12 27.87
C ARG A 21 -1.16 21.62 27.90
N TYR A 22 -1.02 22.24 29.07
CA TYR A 22 -1.21 23.68 29.27
C TYR A 22 0.08 24.34 29.79
N PRO A 23 1.08 24.58 28.92
CA PRO A 23 2.38 25.16 29.32
C PRO A 23 2.28 26.56 29.96
N TYR A 24 1.17 27.27 29.75
CA TYR A 24 0.91 28.59 30.34
C TYR A 24 0.55 28.54 31.83
N PHE A 25 0.21 27.36 32.36
CA PHE A 25 -0.13 27.18 33.77
C PHE A 25 1.13 26.83 34.59
N ASP A 26 1.57 27.74 35.46
CA ASP A 26 2.71 27.51 36.36
C ASP A 26 2.30 27.29 37.84
N GLY A 27 1.00 27.16 38.11
CA GLY A 27 0.48 27.01 39.46
C GLY A 27 0.67 25.63 40.10
N ASN A 28 0.04 25.45 41.26
CA ASN A 28 -0.14 24.17 41.95
C ASN A 28 -1.62 23.93 42.26
N TRP A 29 -1.96 22.82 42.93
CA TRP A 29 -3.35 22.48 43.25
C TRP A 29 -4.12 23.58 44.02
N LYS A 30 -3.45 24.37 44.86
CA LYS A 30 -4.07 25.47 45.62
C LYS A 30 -4.42 26.66 44.72
N SER A 31 -3.54 26.97 43.76
CA SER A 31 -3.75 28.04 42.77
C SER A 31 -4.50 27.58 41.51
N PHE A 32 -4.96 26.33 41.47
CA PHE A 32 -5.72 25.76 40.36
C PHE A 32 -7.10 26.42 40.28
N SER A 33 -7.33 27.22 39.24
CA SER A 33 -8.53 28.06 39.10
C SER A 33 -9.75 27.22 38.71
N SER A 34 -10.96 27.79 38.81
CA SER A 34 -12.17 27.08 38.36
C SER A 34 -12.14 26.76 36.87
N GLN A 35 -11.55 27.62 36.04
CA GLN A 35 -11.37 27.35 34.62
C GLN A 35 -10.39 26.19 34.37
N ASP A 36 -9.31 26.11 35.15
CA ASP A 36 -8.34 25.01 35.04
C ASP A 36 -8.98 23.67 35.45
N ILE A 37 -9.89 23.70 36.44
CA ILE A 37 -10.68 22.52 36.85
C ILE A 37 -11.56 22.03 35.71
N LEU A 38 -12.28 22.93 35.03
CA LEU A 38 -13.11 22.57 33.87
C LEU A 38 -12.25 21.99 32.74
N ASN A 39 -11.15 22.66 32.41
CA ASN A 39 -10.20 22.17 31.40
C ASN A 39 -9.66 20.77 31.74
N LEU A 40 -9.31 20.52 33.01
CA LEU A 40 -8.84 19.21 33.46
C LEU A 40 -9.93 18.15 33.34
N ILE A 41 -11.19 18.48 33.67
CA ILE A 41 -12.31 17.53 33.55
C ILE A 41 -12.55 17.17 32.08
N ASP A 42 -12.53 18.16 31.19
CA ASP A 42 -12.68 17.94 29.75
C ASP A 42 -11.54 17.08 29.19
N ASP A 43 -10.29 17.38 29.56
CA ASP A 43 -9.11 16.60 29.16
C ASP A 43 -9.16 15.15 29.70
N VAL A 44 -9.58 14.95 30.95
CA VAL A 44 -9.76 13.61 31.53
C VAL A 44 -10.84 12.84 30.78
N GLN A 45 -11.96 13.49 30.46
CA GLN A 45 -13.05 12.89 29.70
C GLN A 45 -12.64 12.55 28.27
N GLU A 46 -11.87 13.41 27.61
CA GLU A 46 -11.34 13.16 26.26
C GLU A 46 -10.42 11.93 26.26
N ASN A 47 -9.50 11.84 27.22
CA ASN A 47 -8.44 10.83 27.28
C ASN A 47 -8.90 9.49 27.85
N THR A 48 -9.77 9.49 28.85
CA THR A 48 -10.18 8.27 29.56
C THR A 48 -11.59 7.81 29.22
N LYS A 49 -12.38 8.64 28.51
CA LYS A 49 -13.82 8.43 28.25
C LYS A 49 -14.68 8.32 29.52
N ASN A 50 -14.16 8.72 30.68
CA ASN A 50 -14.87 8.76 31.95
C ASN A 50 -15.08 10.22 32.41
N SER A 51 -16.21 10.49 33.07
CA SER A 51 -16.49 11.82 33.61
C SER A 51 -16.09 11.95 35.08
N VAL A 52 -15.63 13.14 35.46
CA VAL A 52 -15.25 13.49 36.84
C VAL A 52 -16.00 14.74 37.26
N SER A 53 -16.59 14.74 38.46
CA SER A 53 -17.28 15.94 38.97
C SER A 53 -16.29 16.97 39.51
N GLU A 54 -16.58 18.26 39.30
CA GLU A 54 -15.83 19.37 39.91
C GLU A 54 -15.71 19.22 41.43
N LYS A 55 -16.81 18.84 42.09
CA LYS A 55 -16.84 18.60 43.55
C LYS A 55 -15.76 17.60 43.97
N TRP A 56 -15.51 16.57 43.17
CA TRP A 56 -14.46 15.58 43.47
C TRP A 56 -13.07 16.21 43.42
N ILE A 57 -12.79 17.06 42.43
CA ILE A 57 -11.51 17.77 42.29
C ILE A 57 -11.26 18.66 43.52
N TYR A 58 -12.27 19.44 43.93
CA TYR A 58 -12.21 20.27 45.15
C TYR A 58 -12.02 19.46 46.43
N THR A 59 -12.53 18.24 46.49
CA THR A 59 -12.47 17.39 47.70
C THR A 59 -11.15 16.62 47.81
N HIS A 60 -10.57 16.21 46.68
CA HIS A 60 -9.46 15.24 46.67
C HIS A 60 -8.15 15.77 46.07
N LEU A 61 -8.21 16.59 45.00
CA LEU A 61 -6.99 17.13 44.38
C LEU A 61 -6.57 18.47 45.02
N LYS A 62 -7.53 19.36 45.30
CA LYS A 62 -7.25 20.71 45.81
C LYS A 62 -6.64 20.77 47.22
N PRO A 63 -7.09 19.97 48.21
CA PRO A 63 -6.52 20.01 49.56
C PRO A 63 -5.08 19.49 49.56
N GLU A 64 -4.20 20.05 50.39
CA GLU A 64 -2.82 19.57 50.51
C GLU A 64 -2.76 18.20 51.21
N THR A 65 -3.64 17.98 52.17
CA THR A 65 -3.78 16.71 52.90
C THR A 65 -5.17 16.14 52.74
N ASN A 66 -5.26 14.81 52.71
CA ASN A 66 -6.50 14.06 52.65
C ASN A 66 -6.54 13.09 53.85
N GLU A 67 -7.70 13.00 54.51
CA GLU A 67 -7.87 12.05 55.63
C GLU A 67 -8.17 10.63 55.15
N LYS A 68 -8.81 10.53 53.98
CA LYS A 68 -9.27 9.28 53.39
C LYS A 68 -8.84 9.16 51.95
N LEU A 69 -8.48 7.94 51.56
CA LEU A 69 -8.20 7.60 50.18
C LEU A 69 -9.50 7.71 49.36
N PRO A 70 -9.48 8.35 48.17
CA PRO A 70 -10.63 8.35 47.28
C PRO A 70 -11.01 6.94 46.83
N ARG A 71 -12.24 6.79 46.34
CA ARG A 71 -12.72 5.53 45.77
C ARG A 71 -11.84 5.09 44.59
N LYS A 72 -11.70 3.76 44.43
CA LYS A 72 -10.80 3.14 43.44
C LYS A 72 -11.12 3.52 42.00
N ASP A 73 -12.39 3.67 41.64
CA ASP A 73 -12.85 4.13 40.32
C ASP A 73 -12.18 5.45 39.93
N MET A 74 -12.15 6.42 40.85
CA MET A 74 -11.55 7.72 40.61
C MET A 74 -10.02 7.63 40.53
N LEU A 75 -9.40 6.74 41.32
CA LEU A 75 -7.96 6.49 41.23
C LEU A 75 -7.59 5.83 39.89
N ASP A 76 -8.41 4.91 39.39
CA ASP A 76 -8.23 4.27 38.08
C ASP A 76 -8.32 5.31 36.96
N ILE A 77 -9.31 6.21 36.99
CA ILE A 77 -9.46 7.30 36.00
C ILE A 77 -8.21 8.19 35.97
N PHE A 78 -7.74 8.67 37.12
CA PHE A 78 -6.55 9.53 37.14
C PHE A 78 -5.26 8.79 36.84
N SER A 79 -5.19 7.48 37.10
CA SER A 79 -4.08 6.63 36.67
C SER A 79 -4.05 6.51 35.14
N GLN A 80 -5.22 6.33 34.50
CA GLN A 80 -5.37 6.32 33.04
C GLN A 80 -5.01 7.65 32.42
N TYR A 81 -5.44 8.75 33.03
CA TYR A 81 -5.09 10.09 32.59
C TYR A 81 -3.57 10.32 32.55
N VAL A 82 -2.81 9.76 33.49
CA VAL A 82 -1.33 9.85 33.50
C VAL A 82 -0.64 8.72 32.73
N GLY A 83 -1.39 7.88 32.00
CA GLY A 83 -0.86 6.84 31.10
C GLY A 83 -0.63 5.47 31.75
N LYS A 84 -1.38 5.11 32.80
CA LYS A 84 -1.41 3.77 33.44
C LYS A 84 -2.79 3.14 33.35
N GLU A 85 -2.90 1.84 33.12
CA GLU A 85 -4.20 1.19 32.92
C GLU A 85 -5.08 1.21 34.18
N THR A 86 -4.46 1.06 35.35
CA THR A 86 -5.16 1.01 36.66
C THR A 86 -4.36 1.62 37.80
N TRP A 87 -5.03 1.95 38.89
CA TRP A 87 -4.44 2.36 40.17
C TRP A 87 -3.42 1.34 40.71
N ASN A 88 -3.70 0.05 40.53
CA ASN A 88 -2.79 -1.01 40.97
C ASN A 88 -1.48 -0.99 40.18
N GLU A 89 -1.56 -0.74 38.87
CA GLU A 89 -0.36 -0.59 38.02
C GLU A 89 0.43 0.66 38.41
N TYR A 90 -0.24 1.80 38.60
CA TYR A 90 0.39 3.05 39.05
C TYR A 90 1.12 2.84 40.39
N LYS A 91 0.45 2.23 41.37
CA LYS A 91 1.03 1.89 42.68
C LYS A 91 2.23 0.97 42.56
N PHE A 92 2.17 -0.06 41.71
CA PHE A 92 3.28 -0.99 41.51
C PHE A 92 4.51 -0.31 40.89
N VAL A 93 4.33 0.53 39.88
CA VAL A 93 5.41 1.27 39.24
C VAL A 93 6.09 2.21 40.23
N PHE A 94 5.29 2.97 40.99
CA PHE A 94 5.81 3.90 41.99
C PHE A 94 6.57 3.19 43.13
N LEU A 95 6.03 2.10 43.65
CA LEU A 95 6.68 1.31 44.71
C LEU A 95 7.97 0.61 44.23
N ASN A 96 8.07 0.26 42.94
CA ASN A 96 9.28 -0.33 42.38
C ASN A 96 10.34 0.72 42.00
N GLN A 97 9.94 1.93 41.59
CA GLN A 97 10.85 3.05 41.39
C GLN A 97 11.47 3.48 42.74
N THR A 98 10.68 3.57 43.80
CA THR A 98 11.18 3.89 45.16
C THR A 98 12.05 2.78 45.76
N LYS A 99 11.78 1.50 45.46
CA LYS A 99 12.69 0.39 45.84
C LYS A 99 14.03 0.40 45.09
N LYS A 100 14.09 0.93 43.86
CA LYS A 100 15.35 1.10 43.13
C LYS A 100 16.18 2.29 43.62
N VAL A 101 15.55 3.29 44.26
CA VAL A 101 16.25 4.45 44.85
C VAL A 101 16.98 4.11 46.18
N GLN A 102 16.68 2.98 46.83
CA GLN A 102 17.40 2.53 48.04
C GLN A 102 18.48 1.47 47.80
N LYS A 103 18.83 1.15 46.55
CA LYS A 103 19.96 0.26 46.24
C LYS A 103 20.83 0.79 45.10
N GLU A 104 21.63 1.78 45.42
CA GLU A 104 23.01 1.92 44.92
C GLU A 104 23.88 2.03 46.18
N ASN A 105 24.89 1.22 46.44
CA ASN A 105 25.92 0.69 45.55
C ASN A 105 26.42 -0.66 46.06
N LYS A 106 26.52 -1.66 45.19
CA LYS A 106 27.74 -2.49 45.05
C LYS A 106 27.83 -2.95 43.60
N ALA A 107 28.76 -2.35 42.86
CA ALA A 107 29.21 -2.88 41.60
C ALA A 107 29.76 -4.29 41.82
N SER A 108 29.11 -5.31 41.22
CA SER A 108 29.68 -6.64 41.09
C SER A 108 30.15 -6.83 39.66
N SER A 109 31.46 -6.80 39.49
CA SER A 109 32.21 -7.09 38.28
C SER A 109 31.98 -8.54 37.84
N LYS A 110 30.94 -8.79 37.03
CA LYS A 110 30.81 -9.97 36.14
C LYS A 110 29.71 -9.84 35.06
N THR A 111 29.32 -8.63 34.68
CA THR A 111 28.22 -8.36 33.72
C THR A 111 28.67 -7.82 32.35
N LYS A 112 29.98 -7.68 32.10
CA LYS A 112 30.46 -7.10 30.82
C LYS A 112 30.22 -8.01 29.60
N TYR A 113 30.15 -9.33 29.78
CA TYR A 113 29.94 -10.27 28.66
C TYR A 113 28.45 -10.45 28.26
N TRP A 114 27.51 -10.25 29.20
CA TRP A 114 26.07 -10.40 28.89
C TRP A 114 25.53 -9.18 28.15
N ILE A 115 26.03 -7.98 28.48
CA ILE A 115 25.72 -6.75 27.75
C ILE A 115 26.28 -6.83 26.33
N LEU A 116 27.52 -7.33 26.16
CA LEU A 116 28.10 -7.52 24.83
C LEU A 116 27.32 -8.53 23.99
N GLY A 117 26.90 -9.65 24.59
CA GLY A 117 26.04 -10.64 23.94
C GLY A 117 24.67 -10.09 23.54
N PHE A 118 24.04 -9.28 24.40
CA PHE A 118 22.76 -8.65 24.10
C PHE A 118 22.89 -7.60 22.98
N VAL A 119 23.96 -6.79 22.99
CA VAL A 119 24.25 -5.83 21.91
C VAL A 119 24.48 -6.53 20.58
N ILE A 120 25.18 -7.67 20.59
CA ILE A 120 25.39 -8.50 19.39
C ILE A 120 24.06 -9.08 18.90
N ILE A 121 23.21 -9.61 19.78
CA ILE A 121 21.88 -10.14 19.42
C ILE A 121 20.98 -9.03 18.85
N VAL A 122 20.98 -7.84 19.44
CA VAL A 122 20.21 -6.69 18.93
C VAL A 122 20.76 -6.23 17.59
N LEU A 123 22.09 -6.24 17.38
CA LEU A 123 22.71 -5.96 16.07
C LEU A 123 22.34 -7.02 15.03
N PHE A 124 22.33 -8.30 15.39
CA PHE A 124 21.91 -9.39 14.51
C PHE A 124 20.42 -9.30 14.17
N LEU A 125 19.57 -9.01 15.16
CA LEU A 125 18.15 -8.77 14.93
C LEU A 125 17.92 -7.54 14.05
N PHE A 126 18.67 -6.45 14.27
CA PHE A 126 18.60 -5.24 13.46
C PHE A 126 19.08 -5.49 12.02
N LEU A 127 20.18 -6.23 11.83
CA LEU A 127 20.66 -6.64 10.52
C LEU A 127 19.67 -7.57 9.82
N PHE A 128 19.12 -8.56 10.53
CA PHE A 128 18.11 -9.48 10.01
C PHE A 128 16.80 -8.77 9.64
N TRP A 129 16.40 -7.77 10.43
CA TRP A 129 15.24 -6.94 10.13
C TRP A 129 15.51 -6.03 8.94
N ARG A 130 16.72 -5.46 8.83
CA ARG A 130 17.14 -4.64 7.68
C ARG A 130 17.20 -5.46 6.39
N THR A 131 17.66 -6.72 6.44
CA THR A 131 17.65 -7.60 5.27
C THR A 131 16.22 -7.95 4.83
N LYS A 132 15.31 -8.22 5.78
CA LYS A 132 13.88 -8.47 5.46
C LYS A 132 13.13 -7.23 4.97
N GLN A 133 13.41 -6.05 5.50
CA GLN A 133 12.79 -4.80 5.09
C GLN A 133 13.17 -4.43 3.63
N SER A 134 14.32 -4.93 3.14
CA SER A 134 14.79 -4.66 1.78
C SER A 134 14.02 -5.43 0.69
N GLU A 135 13.36 -6.54 1.02
CA GLU A 135 12.68 -7.40 0.03
C GLU A 135 11.30 -6.90 -0.40
N ASN A 136 10.67 -6.02 0.38
CA ASN A 136 9.29 -5.57 0.16
C ASN A 136 9.16 -4.16 -0.45
N LYS A 137 10.25 -3.58 -0.96
CA LYS A 137 10.16 -2.29 -1.64
C LYS A 137 9.50 -2.47 -3.01
N THR A 138 8.34 -1.84 -3.17
CA THR A 138 7.63 -1.75 -4.43
C THR A 138 8.00 -0.46 -5.15
N LYS A 139 7.90 -0.50 -6.48
CA LYS A 139 8.22 0.56 -7.40
C LYS A 139 7.10 0.67 -8.41
N THR A 140 6.62 1.89 -8.61
CA THR A 140 5.65 2.21 -9.64
C THR A 140 6.35 2.55 -10.95
N ILE A 141 5.89 1.95 -12.04
CA ILE A 141 6.41 2.19 -13.39
C ILE A 141 5.26 2.69 -14.27
N GLU A 142 5.50 3.78 -14.99
CA GLU A 142 4.58 4.32 -15.98
C GLU A 142 4.79 3.64 -17.34
N LEU A 143 3.71 3.25 -18.00
CA LEU A 143 3.70 2.67 -19.34
C LEU A 143 3.24 3.74 -20.33
N ASN A 144 4.06 4.05 -21.32
CA ASN A 144 3.75 5.05 -22.34
C ASN A 144 3.85 4.43 -23.72
N GLU A 145 2.95 4.82 -24.62
CA GLU A 145 3.18 4.60 -26.04
C GLU A 145 4.32 5.52 -26.53
N LYS A 146 5.16 5.02 -27.43
CA LYS A 146 6.36 5.67 -27.96
C LYS A 146 6.13 6.99 -28.70
N TYR A 147 5.04 7.14 -29.44
CA TYR A 147 4.81 8.26 -30.35
C TYR A 147 3.74 9.26 -29.88
N SER A 148 2.57 8.79 -29.47
CA SER A 148 1.43 9.59 -29.03
C SER A 148 1.43 9.88 -27.53
N ASN A 149 2.16 9.08 -26.73
CA ASN A 149 2.02 9.04 -25.27
C ASN A 149 0.58 8.77 -24.79
N ASP A 150 -0.23 8.09 -25.60
CA ASP A 150 -1.59 7.71 -25.22
C ASP A 150 -1.60 6.76 -24.02
N SER A 151 -2.73 6.73 -23.31
CA SER A 151 -2.95 5.83 -22.18
C SER A 151 -3.01 4.37 -22.63
N ILE A 152 -2.37 3.48 -21.87
CA ILE A 152 -2.35 2.04 -22.15
C ILE A 152 -3.60 1.38 -21.55
N SER A 153 -4.41 0.77 -22.41
CA SER A 153 -5.63 0.07 -21.99
C SER A 153 -5.31 -1.29 -21.36
N SER A 154 -5.79 -1.49 -20.13
CA SER A 154 -5.71 -2.75 -19.39
C SER A 154 -6.63 -3.86 -19.93
N GLN A 155 -7.55 -3.52 -20.84
CA GLN A 155 -8.43 -4.53 -21.46
C GLN A 155 -7.71 -5.35 -22.53
N THR A 156 -6.69 -4.77 -23.16
CA THR A 156 -5.99 -5.35 -24.32
C THR A 156 -4.52 -5.59 -24.02
N THR A 157 -3.93 -4.84 -23.09
CA THR A 157 -2.54 -4.98 -22.67
C THR A 157 -2.49 -5.62 -21.29
N LYS A 158 -1.63 -6.61 -21.12
CA LYS A 158 -1.39 -7.30 -19.87
C LYS A 158 0.07 -7.16 -19.47
N ALA A 159 0.32 -7.07 -18.18
CA ALA A 159 1.65 -7.06 -17.61
C ALA A 159 1.84 -8.27 -16.71
N PHE A 160 3.05 -8.81 -16.68
CA PHE A 160 3.41 -10.00 -15.92
C PHE A 160 4.73 -9.78 -15.20
N VAL A 161 4.85 -10.29 -13.97
CA VAL A 161 6.12 -10.43 -13.27
C VAL A 161 6.64 -11.86 -13.44
N VAL A 162 7.94 -11.98 -13.71
CA VAL A 162 8.64 -13.27 -13.81
C VAL A 162 9.37 -13.56 -12.52
N GLU A 163 8.91 -14.56 -11.76
CA GLU A 163 9.56 -15.09 -10.56
C GLU A 163 9.71 -16.60 -10.75
N ASP A 164 10.93 -17.14 -10.63
CA ASP A 164 11.22 -18.59 -10.76
C ASP A 164 10.59 -19.26 -12.00
N SER A 165 10.65 -18.57 -13.15
CA SER A 165 10.04 -18.99 -14.42
C SER A 165 8.51 -19.05 -14.45
N VAL A 166 7.83 -18.60 -13.40
CA VAL A 166 6.38 -18.43 -13.34
C VAL A 166 6.02 -17.00 -13.77
N LEU A 167 4.99 -16.87 -14.62
CA LEU A 167 4.42 -15.59 -15.02
C LEU A 167 3.19 -15.28 -14.17
N THR A 168 3.28 -14.24 -13.35
CA THR A 168 2.16 -13.76 -12.53
C THR A 168 1.61 -12.47 -13.13
N GLU A 169 0.34 -12.47 -13.51
CA GLU A 169 -0.33 -11.27 -14.06
C GLU A 169 -0.44 -10.18 -12.99
N ILE A 170 -0.15 -8.93 -13.38
CA ILE A 170 -0.29 -7.75 -12.53
C ILE A 170 -1.26 -6.76 -13.16
N ALA A 171 -1.97 -6.02 -12.32
CA ALA A 171 -2.92 -5.01 -12.76
C ALA A 171 -2.20 -3.82 -13.41
N ILE A 172 -2.81 -3.31 -14.47
CA ILE A 172 -2.44 -2.02 -15.08
C ILE A 172 -3.54 -1.03 -14.71
N GLU A 173 -3.20 -0.03 -13.92
CA GLU A 173 -4.12 1.02 -13.48
C GLU A 173 -3.59 2.38 -13.92
N ASN A 174 -4.38 3.13 -14.69
CA ASN A 174 -3.99 4.44 -15.22
C ASN A 174 -2.61 4.43 -15.90
N SER A 175 -2.38 3.42 -16.76
CA SER A 175 -1.10 3.18 -17.43
C SER A 175 0.09 2.95 -16.48
N LYS A 176 -0.15 2.55 -15.23
CA LYS A 176 0.91 2.27 -14.26
C LYS A 176 0.84 0.83 -13.77
N ILE A 177 2.00 0.31 -13.40
CA ILE A 177 2.17 -0.99 -12.76
C ILE A 177 2.97 -0.84 -11.48
N GLU A 178 2.64 -1.65 -10.47
CA GLU A 178 3.38 -1.73 -9.21
C GLU A 178 4.10 -3.07 -9.11
N VAL A 179 5.42 -3.02 -8.95
CA VAL A 179 6.29 -4.21 -8.99
C VAL A 179 7.42 -4.09 -7.97
N LYS A 180 8.04 -5.19 -7.55
CA LYS A 180 9.21 -5.16 -6.67
C LYS A 180 10.40 -4.50 -7.37
N GLU A 181 11.29 -3.85 -6.62
CA GLU A 181 12.47 -3.14 -7.17
C GLU A 181 13.42 -4.02 -8.00
N ASN A 182 13.42 -5.34 -7.78
CA ASN A 182 14.26 -6.32 -8.47
C ASN A 182 13.47 -7.23 -9.43
N ALA A 183 12.22 -6.87 -9.76
CA ALA A 183 11.37 -7.70 -10.61
C ALA A 183 11.80 -7.67 -12.09
N LYS A 184 11.53 -8.76 -12.78
CA LYS A 184 11.52 -8.80 -14.24
C LYS A 184 10.08 -8.74 -14.73
N VAL A 185 9.77 -7.74 -15.54
CA VAL A 185 8.41 -7.45 -16.01
C VAL A 185 8.31 -7.73 -17.50
N ILE A 186 7.21 -8.34 -17.93
CA ILE A 186 6.85 -8.51 -19.34
C ILE A 186 5.53 -7.80 -19.57
N VAL A 187 5.50 -6.84 -20.48
CA VAL A 187 4.28 -6.18 -20.94
C VAL A 187 3.99 -6.69 -22.34
N LYS A 188 2.80 -7.24 -22.55
CA LYS A 188 2.38 -7.80 -23.84
C LYS A 188 0.91 -7.49 -24.13
N GLY A 189 0.61 -7.30 -25.40
CA GLY A 189 -0.74 -7.08 -25.91
C GLY A 189 -0.75 -7.19 -27.43
N PRO A 190 -1.92 -7.20 -28.08
CA PRO A 190 -1.99 -7.32 -29.53
C PRO A 190 -1.52 -6.04 -30.24
N PHE A 191 -1.61 -4.87 -29.59
CA PHE A 191 -1.34 -3.56 -30.20
C PHE A 191 0.04 -2.97 -29.91
N TYR A 192 0.85 -3.67 -29.12
CA TYR A 192 2.21 -3.27 -28.77
C TYR A 192 3.16 -4.45 -28.94
N GLU A 193 4.39 -4.18 -29.32
CA GLU A 193 5.46 -5.18 -29.30
C GLU A 193 5.73 -5.62 -27.85
N GLU A 194 6.11 -6.89 -27.68
CA GLU A 194 6.42 -7.41 -26.36
C GLU A 194 7.62 -6.67 -25.75
N ARG A 195 7.42 -6.13 -24.54
CA ARG A 195 8.45 -5.38 -23.83
C ARG A 195 8.84 -6.09 -22.55
N ILE A 196 10.11 -6.49 -22.48
CA ILE A 196 10.73 -7.09 -21.29
C ILE A 196 11.59 -6.04 -20.58
N VAL A 197 11.36 -5.87 -19.29
CA VAL A 197 12.07 -4.91 -18.43
C VAL A 197 12.66 -5.65 -17.25
N ASP A 198 13.98 -5.59 -17.12
CA ASP A 198 14.72 -6.21 -16.03
C ASP A 198 15.17 -5.11 -15.05
N LEU A 199 14.45 -4.97 -13.93
CA LEU A 199 14.71 -3.91 -12.96
C LEU A 199 15.99 -4.12 -12.16
N GLN A 200 16.53 -5.34 -12.13
CA GLN A 200 17.85 -5.59 -11.55
C GLN A 200 18.95 -4.92 -12.38
N LYS A 201 18.80 -4.94 -13.71
CA LYS A 201 19.72 -4.29 -14.65
C LYS A 201 19.44 -2.80 -14.82
N THR A 202 18.20 -2.37 -14.60
CA THR A 202 17.75 -0.99 -14.82
C THR A 202 16.97 -0.44 -13.61
N PRO A 203 17.61 -0.31 -12.44
CA PRO A 203 16.93 0.02 -11.19
C PRO A 203 16.35 1.43 -11.15
N GLU A 204 16.78 2.35 -12.03
CA GLU A 204 16.31 3.74 -12.05
C GLU A 204 15.12 3.99 -12.99
N ILE A 205 14.70 2.99 -13.78
CA ILE A 205 13.67 3.19 -14.82
C ILE A 205 12.31 3.60 -14.20
N LYS A 206 11.80 4.76 -14.56
CA LYS A 206 10.46 5.23 -14.10
C LYS A 206 9.38 5.05 -15.16
N LYS A 207 9.78 4.98 -16.42
CA LYS A 207 8.90 4.91 -17.58
C LYS A 207 9.35 3.79 -18.50
N VAL A 208 8.39 3.00 -18.96
CA VAL A 208 8.58 1.95 -19.95
C VAL A 208 7.82 2.37 -21.19
N VAL A 209 8.58 2.57 -22.26
CA VAL A 209 8.03 2.91 -23.56
C VAL A 209 7.66 1.62 -24.29
N LEU A 210 6.41 1.53 -24.73
CA LEU A 210 5.86 0.44 -25.53
C LEU A 210 5.85 0.87 -27.00
N GLU A 211 6.44 0.03 -27.85
CA GLU A 211 6.42 0.27 -29.30
C GLU A 211 5.10 -0.27 -29.87
N PRO A 212 4.39 0.47 -30.73
CA PRO A 212 3.18 -0.03 -31.37
C PRO A 212 3.48 -1.23 -32.27
N ASN A 213 2.54 -2.17 -32.28
CA ASN A 213 2.48 -3.16 -33.34
C ASN A 213 1.69 -2.57 -34.51
N ASP A 214 2.40 -1.96 -35.46
CA ASP A 214 1.79 -1.17 -36.54
C ASP A 214 0.75 -1.97 -37.34
N TYR A 215 1.05 -3.21 -37.72
CA TYR A 215 0.12 -4.03 -38.51
C TYR A 215 -1.11 -4.45 -37.70
N ALA A 216 -0.95 -4.69 -36.40
CA ALA A 216 -2.10 -4.92 -35.52
C ALA A 216 -3.00 -3.69 -35.41
N ASN A 217 -2.42 -2.50 -35.30
CA ASN A 217 -3.16 -1.25 -35.24
C ASN A 217 -3.85 -0.93 -36.58
N ILE A 218 -3.19 -1.19 -37.71
CA ILE A 218 -3.81 -1.07 -39.05
C ILE A 218 -5.00 -2.03 -39.18
N LEU A 219 -4.80 -3.31 -38.80
CA LEU A 219 -5.88 -4.30 -38.83
C LEU A 219 -7.04 -3.91 -37.91
N HIS A 220 -6.74 -3.37 -36.72
CA HIS A 220 -7.76 -2.84 -35.82
C HIS A 220 -8.56 -1.72 -36.48
N GLY A 221 -7.86 -0.79 -37.12
CA GLY A 221 -8.45 0.29 -37.91
C GLY A 221 -9.41 -0.26 -38.97
N PHE A 222 -9.03 -1.30 -39.70
CA PHE A 222 -9.94 -1.97 -40.63
C PHE A 222 -11.17 -2.52 -39.91
N ILE A 223 -11.00 -3.38 -38.90
CA ILE A 223 -12.13 -4.00 -38.19
C ILE A 223 -13.14 -2.96 -37.66
N LYS A 224 -12.68 -1.77 -37.25
CA LYS A 224 -13.52 -0.72 -36.66
C LYS A 224 -14.03 0.34 -37.63
N SER A 225 -13.34 0.59 -38.74
CA SER A 225 -13.58 1.74 -39.61
C SER A 225 -14.54 1.48 -40.79
N ASP A 226 -15.35 2.50 -41.09
CA ASP A 226 -16.33 2.54 -42.20
C ASP A 226 -15.73 3.13 -43.50
N ILE A 227 -14.50 2.74 -43.85
CA ILE A 227 -13.86 3.19 -45.09
C ILE A 227 -14.53 2.54 -46.30
N LYS A 228 -14.93 3.36 -47.28
CA LYS A 228 -15.64 2.91 -48.49
C LYS A 228 -14.74 2.37 -49.60
N ASP A 229 -13.44 2.69 -49.58
CA ASP A 229 -12.50 2.27 -50.61
C ASP A 229 -12.02 0.83 -50.38
N TRP A 230 -12.77 -0.11 -50.95
CA TRP A 230 -12.54 -1.54 -50.83
C TRP A 230 -11.25 -2.00 -51.53
N GLN A 231 -10.85 -1.33 -52.62
CA GLN A 231 -9.70 -1.73 -53.42
C GLN A 231 -8.40 -1.42 -52.67
N THR A 232 -8.27 -0.19 -52.17
CA THR A 232 -7.14 0.22 -51.31
C THR A 232 -7.02 -0.68 -50.08
N ARG A 233 -8.17 -1.04 -49.48
CA ARG A 233 -8.20 -1.92 -48.30
C ARG A 233 -7.71 -3.33 -48.60
N LYS A 234 -8.10 -3.89 -49.75
CA LYS A 234 -7.60 -5.20 -50.19
C LYS A 234 -6.07 -5.17 -50.36
N GLU A 235 -5.55 -4.18 -51.08
CA GLU A 235 -4.11 -4.04 -51.30
C GLU A 235 -3.32 -3.85 -49.99
N GLN A 236 -3.88 -3.14 -49.01
CA GLN A 236 -3.26 -2.97 -47.70
C GLN A 236 -3.31 -4.25 -46.86
N LEU A 237 -4.42 -4.98 -46.90
CA LEU A 237 -4.53 -6.30 -46.25
C LEU A 237 -3.51 -7.29 -46.82
N ASP A 238 -3.34 -7.31 -48.14
CA ASP A 238 -2.35 -8.17 -48.81
C ASP A 238 -0.90 -7.84 -48.42
N LYS A 239 -0.61 -6.58 -48.03
CA LYS A 239 0.71 -6.18 -47.53
C LYS A 239 0.97 -6.65 -46.10
N ILE A 240 -0.05 -6.65 -45.25
CA ILE A 240 0.11 -6.96 -43.82
C ILE A 240 -0.14 -8.43 -43.48
N LEU A 241 -0.93 -9.15 -44.27
CA LEU A 241 -1.25 -10.56 -44.05
C LEU A 241 -0.31 -11.47 -44.84
N ASP A 242 0.26 -12.47 -44.17
CA ASP A 242 0.99 -13.55 -44.83
C ASP A 242 0.05 -14.41 -45.70
N GLU A 243 0.56 -15.03 -46.76
CA GLU A 243 -0.24 -15.90 -47.65
C GLU A 243 -0.92 -17.04 -46.88
N ASN A 244 -0.25 -17.58 -45.86
CA ASN A 244 -0.76 -18.68 -45.05
C ASN A 244 -1.30 -18.22 -43.69
N VAL A 245 -1.79 -16.99 -43.59
CA VAL A 245 -2.32 -16.49 -42.32
C VAL A 245 -3.49 -17.36 -41.84
N GLU A 246 -3.41 -17.75 -40.57
CA GLU A 246 -4.46 -18.48 -39.86
C GLU A 246 -5.27 -17.52 -38.98
N VAL A 247 -6.59 -17.51 -39.14
CA VAL A 247 -7.46 -16.65 -38.33
C VAL A 247 -8.48 -17.47 -37.56
N ILE A 248 -8.49 -17.30 -36.24
CA ILE A 248 -9.43 -17.99 -35.33
C ILE A 248 -10.33 -16.96 -34.66
N VAL A 249 -11.64 -17.14 -34.80
CA VAL A 249 -12.66 -16.31 -34.15
C VAL A 249 -13.38 -17.13 -33.09
N MET A 250 -13.17 -16.80 -31.82
CA MET A 250 -13.86 -17.46 -30.70
C MET A 250 -15.31 -16.97 -30.63
N LEU A 251 -16.26 -17.90 -30.67
CA LEU A 251 -17.68 -17.63 -30.56
C LEU A 251 -18.10 -17.49 -29.09
N GLN A 252 -19.16 -16.72 -28.84
CA GLN A 252 -19.73 -16.56 -27.50
C GLN A 252 -20.44 -17.85 -27.04
N ASN A 253 -20.74 -17.94 -25.75
CA ASN A 253 -21.57 -19.00 -25.15
C ASN A 253 -21.05 -20.43 -25.39
N ASN A 254 -19.72 -20.62 -25.38
CA ASN A 254 -19.06 -21.92 -25.61
C ASN A 254 -19.43 -22.58 -26.96
N LEU A 255 -19.83 -21.79 -27.97
CA LEU A 255 -20.17 -22.28 -29.30
C LEU A 255 -18.94 -22.71 -30.14
N GLY A 256 -17.73 -22.68 -29.55
CA GLY A 256 -16.48 -23.06 -30.21
C GLY A 256 -15.80 -21.90 -30.91
N ALA A 257 -15.17 -22.17 -32.05
CA ALA A 257 -14.43 -21.19 -32.83
C ALA A 257 -14.63 -21.39 -34.33
N GLU A 258 -14.62 -20.30 -35.08
CA GLU A 258 -14.57 -20.29 -36.54
C GLU A 258 -13.11 -20.14 -36.98
N TYR A 259 -12.73 -20.86 -38.03
CA TYR A 259 -11.44 -20.73 -38.69
C TYR A 259 -11.62 -20.04 -40.04
N PHE A 260 -10.69 -19.14 -40.39
CA PHE A 260 -10.63 -18.48 -41.68
C PHE A 260 -9.20 -18.50 -42.21
N ASN A 261 -9.07 -18.73 -43.51
CA ASN A 261 -7.84 -18.47 -44.24
C ASN A 261 -7.72 -16.98 -44.65
N LYS A 262 -6.61 -16.60 -45.32
CA LYS A 262 -6.37 -15.24 -45.81
C LYS A 262 -7.52 -14.68 -46.64
N GLU A 263 -8.00 -15.43 -47.62
CA GLU A 263 -8.99 -14.98 -48.60
C GLU A 263 -10.35 -14.72 -47.93
N GLU A 264 -10.82 -15.70 -47.15
CA GLU A 264 -12.09 -15.63 -46.42
C GLU A 264 -12.08 -14.49 -45.41
N PHE A 265 -10.99 -14.35 -44.64
CA PHE A 265 -10.87 -13.27 -43.67
C PHE A 265 -10.77 -11.90 -44.35
N SER A 266 -9.99 -11.79 -45.42
CA SER A 266 -9.86 -10.53 -46.17
C SER A 266 -11.21 -10.08 -46.72
N GLN A 267 -11.99 -10.99 -47.33
CA GLN A 267 -13.35 -10.67 -47.79
C GLN A 267 -14.26 -10.19 -46.65
N LYS A 268 -14.19 -10.84 -45.49
CA LYS A 268 -14.97 -10.46 -44.30
C LYS A 268 -14.58 -9.10 -43.75
N VAL A 269 -13.29 -8.75 -43.80
CA VAL A 269 -12.77 -7.47 -43.32
C VAL A 269 -13.01 -6.36 -44.34
N ILE A 270 -12.95 -6.62 -45.65
CA ILE A 270 -13.14 -5.60 -46.69
C ILE A 270 -14.52 -4.94 -46.57
N ILE A 271 -15.55 -5.71 -46.23
CA ILE A 271 -16.93 -5.21 -46.10
C ILE A 271 -17.22 -4.90 -44.62
N PRO A 272 -17.34 -3.62 -44.22
CA PRO A 272 -17.65 -3.27 -42.84
C PRO A 272 -19.07 -3.75 -42.49
N THR A 273 -19.17 -4.72 -41.59
CA THR A 273 -20.45 -5.20 -41.06
C THR A 273 -20.58 -4.92 -39.57
N PRO A 274 -21.80 -4.78 -39.01
CA PRO A 274 -21.98 -4.64 -37.57
C PRO A 274 -21.34 -5.78 -36.76
N SER A 275 -21.41 -7.02 -37.27
CA SER A 275 -20.78 -8.17 -36.62
C SER A 275 -19.26 -8.10 -36.66
N LEU A 276 -18.65 -7.53 -37.70
CA LEU A 276 -17.20 -7.33 -37.77
C LEU A 276 -16.74 -6.36 -36.67
N LYS A 277 -17.48 -5.26 -36.48
CA LYS A 277 -17.15 -4.23 -35.46
C LYS A 277 -17.18 -4.76 -34.03
N GLN A 278 -17.89 -5.87 -33.77
CA GLN A 278 -17.92 -6.55 -32.46
C GLN A 278 -16.68 -7.43 -32.20
N LEU A 279 -15.87 -7.70 -33.22
CA LEU A 279 -14.65 -8.47 -33.05
C LEU A 279 -13.58 -7.65 -32.33
N GLN A 280 -12.87 -8.30 -31.42
CA GLN A 280 -11.72 -7.77 -30.71
C GLN A 280 -10.51 -8.66 -30.95
N ILE A 281 -9.38 -8.05 -31.25
CA ILE A 281 -8.10 -8.74 -31.41
C ILE A 281 -7.57 -9.08 -30.02
N VAL A 282 -7.20 -10.35 -29.83
CA VAL A 282 -6.62 -10.87 -28.58
C VAL A 282 -5.16 -11.23 -28.76
N GLU A 283 -4.82 -11.81 -29.92
CA GLU A 283 -3.47 -12.28 -30.21
C GLU A 283 -3.16 -12.07 -31.69
N ILE A 284 -1.93 -11.63 -31.96
CA ILE A 284 -1.36 -11.55 -33.31
C ILE A 284 0.04 -12.14 -33.24
N LYS A 285 0.38 -12.99 -34.20
CA LYS A 285 1.76 -13.45 -34.42
C LYS A 285 2.23 -13.01 -35.79
N LYS A 286 3.50 -12.64 -35.87
CA LYS A 286 4.14 -12.17 -37.10
C LYS A 286 5.28 -13.10 -37.48
N ASN A 287 5.61 -13.14 -38.77
CA ASN A 287 6.81 -13.79 -39.28
C ASN A 287 8.02 -12.86 -39.19
N THR A 288 9.17 -13.32 -39.68
CA THR A 288 10.43 -12.55 -39.75
C THR A 288 10.37 -11.35 -40.69
N GLU A 289 9.44 -11.34 -41.64
CA GLU A 289 9.17 -10.21 -42.56
C GLU A 289 8.13 -9.24 -41.99
N ASN A 290 7.76 -9.40 -40.71
CA ASN A 290 6.78 -8.61 -39.99
C ASN A 290 5.32 -8.78 -40.48
N LYS A 291 5.04 -9.68 -41.42
CA LYS A 291 3.65 -10.01 -41.84
C LYS A 291 2.94 -10.84 -40.79
N ILE A 292 1.63 -10.67 -40.68
CA ILE A 292 0.79 -11.40 -39.74
C ILE A 292 0.55 -12.81 -40.27
N ILE A 293 0.93 -13.82 -39.48
CA ILE A 293 0.74 -15.24 -39.77
C ILE A 293 -0.37 -15.89 -38.93
N PHE A 294 -0.76 -15.25 -37.83
CA PHE A 294 -1.83 -15.76 -36.97
C PHE A 294 -2.60 -14.62 -36.33
N ILE A 295 -3.93 -14.74 -36.29
CA ILE A 295 -4.83 -13.80 -35.63
C ILE A 295 -5.83 -14.58 -34.77
N ARG A 296 -5.95 -14.18 -33.50
CA ARG A 296 -7.04 -14.63 -32.62
C ARG A 296 -7.97 -13.48 -32.30
N LEU A 297 -9.24 -13.67 -32.61
CA LEU A 297 -10.32 -12.73 -32.34
C LEU A 297 -11.32 -13.33 -31.33
N VAL A 298 -11.95 -12.46 -30.55
CA VAL A 298 -13.13 -12.81 -29.74
C VAL A 298 -14.28 -11.90 -30.13
N LYS A 299 -15.51 -12.42 -30.10
CA LYS A 299 -16.72 -11.61 -30.26
C LYS A 299 -17.15 -11.10 -28.88
N ARG A 300 -17.23 -9.78 -28.69
CA ARG A 300 -17.85 -9.16 -27.51
C ARG A 300 -19.20 -8.56 -27.88
#